data_AF-A0A2A2R2A0-F1
#
_entry.id   AF-A0A2A2R2A0-F1
#
_cell.length_a   1.000
_cell.length_b   1.000
_cell.length_c   1.000
_cell.angle_alpha   90.00
_cell.angle_beta   90.00
_cell.angle_gamma   90.00
#
_symmetry.space_group_name_H-M   'P 1'
#
loop_
_entity.id
_entity.type
_entity.pdbx_description
1 polymer ?
#
loop_
_entity_poly.entity_id
_entity_poly.type
_entity_poly.pdbx_seq_one_letter_code
_entity_poly.pdbx_strand_id
1 'polypeptide(L)'
;MFKPTWVQYTWDLTSLPTNAPTLESRYVVNSATPADAELLDAAIARSFSMEQAWSNHMALRMAQIRRAIQEDLPTGKTNFIVIRHGARIIGASGIRENPEVSINFVTGVCVLNEYRCRGLGTFLLHESLRQLHDKGLKTAHVITKKGVTAERFLYPKFGGKATTPPVEAIKEMELSPSAFLSK
;
A
#
# COMPACT_ATOMS: atom_id res chain seq x y z
N MET A 1 18.17 21.27 -5.23
CA MET A 1 16.89 20.65 -4.81
C MET A 1 16.90 19.20 -5.29
N PHE A 2 16.95 18.21 -4.39
CA PHE A 2 16.93 16.79 -4.78
C PHE A 2 15.52 16.43 -5.27
N LYS A 3 15.37 16.10 -6.56
CA LYS A 3 14.12 15.53 -7.08
C LYS A 3 13.96 14.12 -6.50
N PRO A 4 12.78 13.76 -5.96
CA PRO A 4 12.53 12.40 -5.53
C PRO A 4 12.67 11.45 -6.72
N THR A 5 13.40 10.35 -6.54
CA THR A 5 13.44 9.28 -7.55
C THR A 5 12.26 8.36 -7.29
N TRP A 6 11.17 8.58 -8.03
CA TRP A 6 10.01 7.69 -8.04
C TRP A 6 10.35 6.40 -8.78
N VAL A 7 9.81 5.28 -8.29
CA VAL A 7 9.92 3.96 -8.92
C VAL A 7 8.57 3.27 -8.86
N GLN A 8 8.21 2.62 -9.95
CA GLN A 8 7.02 1.78 -10.02
C GLN A 8 7.46 0.32 -9.89
N TYR A 9 6.72 -0.45 -9.11
CA TYR A 9 6.80 -1.90 -9.15
C TYR A 9 5.53 -2.45 -9.78
N THR A 10 5.71 -3.39 -10.70
CA THR A 10 4.62 -4.07 -11.40
C THR A 10 4.72 -5.57 -11.19
N TRP A 11 3.58 -6.19 -10.85
CA TRP A 11 3.42 -7.64 -10.78
C TRP A 11 2.57 -8.14 -11.93
N ASP A 12 2.94 -9.27 -12.49
CA ASP A 12 2.06 -10.08 -13.33
C ASP A 12 1.29 -11.04 -12.41
N LEU A 13 -0.02 -10.81 -12.31
CA LEU A 13 -0.88 -11.57 -11.41
C LEU A 13 -1.21 -12.96 -11.96
N THR A 14 -1.04 -13.19 -13.26
CA THR A 14 -1.29 -14.50 -13.89
C THR A 14 -0.21 -15.53 -13.53
N SER A 15 0.94 -15.06 -13.03
CA SER A 15 2.06 -15.87 -12.56
C SER A 15 2.28 -15.77 -11.04
N LEU A 16 1.27 -15.30 -10.29
CA LEU A 16 1.36 -15.19 -8.84
C LEU A 16 1.53 -16.59 -8.21
N PRO A 17 2.53 -16.80 -7.32
CA PRO A 17 2.69 -18.08 -6.64
C PRO A 17 1.45 -18.46 -5.82
N THR A 18 0.97 -19.68 -6.01
CA THR A 18 -0.22 -20.23 -5.33
C THR A 18 0.00 -20.47 -3.84
N ASN A 19 1.24 -20.72 -3.42
CA ASN A 19 1.58 -20.93 -2.01
C ASN A 19 1.54 -19.60 -1.26
N ALA A 20 0.49 -19.42 -0.44
CA ALA A 20 0.40 -18.29 0.47
C ALA A 20 1.50 -18.35 1.54
N PRO A 21 2.16 -17.22 1.86
CA PRO A 21 3.00 -17.14 3.04
C PRO A 21 2.22 -17.53 4.29
N THR A 22 2.86 -18.24 5.22
CA THR A 22 2.23 -18.58 6.49
C THR A 22 2.17 -17.35 7.39
N LEU A 23 1.08 -17.23 8.14
CA LEU A 23 0.92 -16.23 9.18
C LEU A 23 0.76 -16.93 10.52
N GLU A 24 1.46 -16.46 11.54
CA GLU A 24 1.35 -17.01 12.89
C GLU A 24 -0.06 -16.81 13.44
N SER A 25 -0.59 -17.82 14.13
CA SER A 25 -1.99 -17.87 14.59
C SER A 25 -2.42 -16.76 15.54
N ARG A 26 -1.47 -16.07 16.19
CA ARG A 26 -1.75 -14.91 17.05
C ARG A 26 -2.17 -13.65 16.26
N TYR A 27 -1.98 -13.66 14.94
CA TYR A 27 -2.35 -12.56 14.07
C TYR A 27 -3.65 -12.88 13.33
N VAL A 28 -4.49 -11.87 13.18
CA VAL A 28 -5.75 -11.96 12.42
C VAL A 28 -5.65 -11.07 11.19
N VAL A 29 -6.20 -11.55 10.07
CA VAL A 29 -6.25 -10.79 8.82
C VAL A 29 -7.69 -10.59 8.43
N ASN A 30 -8.06 -9.35 8.15
CA ASN A 30 -9.39 -9.01 7.66
C ASN A 30 -9.35 -7.72 6.84
N SER A 31 -10.42 -7.43 6.11
CA SER A 31 -10.64 -6.09 5.57
C SER A 31 -11.03 -5.14 6.70
N ALA A 32 -10.51 -3.92 6.65
CA ALA A 32 -10.93 -2.83 7.51
C ALA A 32 -12.38 -2.42 7.19
N THR A 33 -13.09 -1.98 8.20
CA THR A 33 -14.43 -1.40 8.10
C THR A 33 -14.35 0.11 8.34
N PRO A 34 -15.40 0.90 8.05
CA PRO A 34 -15.40 2.33 8.36
C PRO A 34 -15.14 2.64 9.85
N ALA A 35 -15.52 1.74 10.76
CA ALA A 35 -15.23 1.87 12.20
C ALA A 35 -13.72 1.79 12.52
N ASP A 36 -12.90 1.28 11.60
CA ASP A 36 -11.45 1.16 11.78
C ASP A 36 -10.66 2.40 11.33
N ALA A 37 -11.32 3.42 10.78
CA ALA A 37 -10.67 4.55 10.11
C ALA A 37 -9.57 5.22 10.97
N GLU A 38 -9.86 5.48 12.25
CA GLU A 38 -8.89 6.11 13.17
C GLU A 38 -7.69 5.19 13.47
N LEU A 39 -7.96 3.91 13.76
CA LEU A 39 -6.91 2.92 14.03
C LEU A 39 -6.03 2.69 12.79
N LEU A 40 -6.63 2.72 11.61
CA LEU A 40 -5.97 2.55 10.32
C LEU A 40 -5.06 3.73 10.01
N ASP A 41 -5.54 4.98 10.16
CA ASP A 41 -4.70 6.17 9.96
C ASP A 41 -3.51 6.17 10.92
N ALA A 42 -3.75 5.89 12.20
CA ALA A 42 -2.70 5.84 13.21
C ALA A 42 -1.64 4.77 12.90
N ALA A 43 -2.07 3.57 12.49
CA ALA A 43 -1.15 2.48 12.15
C ALA A 43 -0.31 2.81 10.90
N ILE A 44 -0.93 3.35 9.85
CA ILE A 44 -0.21 3.71 8.63
C ILE A 44 0.75 4.87 8.91
N ALA A 45 0.31 5.94 9.55
CA ALA A 45 1.17 7.08 9.91
C ALA A 45 2.41 6.65 10.69
N ARG A 46 2.24 5.78 11.70
CA ARG A 46 3.36 5.25 12.51
C ARG A 46 4.28 4.32 11.70
N SER A 47 3.76 3.62 10.70
CA SER A 47 4.63 2.83 9.81
C SER A 47 5.53 3.71 8.93
N PHE A 48 5.07 4.89 8.55
CA PHE A 48 5.82 5.82 7.73
C PHE A 48 6.88 6.63 8.50
N SER A 49 6.72 6.81 9.82
CA SER A 49 7.55 7.74 10.62
C SER A 49 9.06 7.46 10.61
N MET A 50 9.46 6.22 10.33
CA MET A 50 10.89 5.82 10.28
C MET A 50 11.45 5.73 8.85
N GLU A 51 10.64 5.98 7.83
CA GLU A 51 11.07 5.91 6.43
C GLU A 51 11.60 7.27 5.94
N GLN A 52 12.91 7.49 6.09
CA GLN A 52 13.56 8.77 5.74
C GLN A 52 13.35 9.20 4.29
N ALA A 53 13.19 8.26 3.35
CA ALA A 53 12.92 8.55 1.94
C ALA A 53 11.64 9.39 1.75
N TRP A 54 10.68 9.30 2.68
CA TRP A 54 9.43 10.05 2.64
C TRP A 54 9.52 11.45 3.24
N SER A 55 10.57 11.81 3.98
CA SER A 55 10.66 13.06 4.78
C SER A 55 10.10 14.30 4.07
N ASN A 56 10.60 14.60 2.86
CA ASN A 56 10.19 15.79 2.10
C ASN A 56 8.79 15.74 1.47
N HIS A 57 8.10 14.59 1.48
CA HIS A 57 6.74 14.43 0.93
C HIS A 57 5.78 13.77 1.93
N MET A 58 6.18 13.66 3.19
CA MET A 58 5.44 12.92 4.20
C MET A 58 4.06 13.52 4.42
N ALA A 59 3.99 14.85 4.58
CA ALA A 59 2.74 15.56 4.80
C ALA A 59 1.75 15.35 3.64
N LEU A 60 2.22 15.51 2.41
CA LEU A 60 1.41 15.29 1.21
C LEU A 60 0.91 13.83 1.14
N ARG A 61 1.83 12.87 1.31
CA ARG A 61 1.50 11.45 1.22
C ARG A 61 0.48 11.04 2.28
N MET A 62 0.65 11.50 3.52
CA MET A 62 -0.30 11.22 4.59
C MET A 62 -1.66 11.88 4.36
N ALA A 63 -1.70 13.08 3.79
CA ALA A 63 -2.97 13.73 3.44
C ALA A 63 -3.74 12.94 2.36
N GLN A 64 -3.04 12.41 1.34
CA GLN A 64 -3.64 11.54 0.32
C GLN A 64 -4.16 10.22 0.92
N ILE A 65 -3.38 9.58 1.79
CA ILE A 65 -3.78 8.34 2.46
C ILE A 65 -5.00 8.57 3.36
N ARG A 66 -4.99 9.64 4.16
CA ARG A 66 -6.14 10.01 5.01
C ARG A 66 -7.38 10.24 4.19
N ARG A 67 -7.27 10.92 3.06
CA ARG A 67 -8.39 11.10 2.14
C ARG A 67 -8.94 9.76 1.66
N ALA A 68 -8.09 8.81 1.26
CA ALA A 68 -8.55 7.47 0.88
C ALA A 68 -9.24 6.74 2.05
N ILE A 69 -8.73 6.88 3.28
CA ILE A 69 -9.36 6.30 4.47
C ILE A 69 -10.73 6.94 4.76
N GLN A 70 -10.90 8.24 4.53
CA GLN A 70 -12.15 8.94 4.84
C GLN A 70 -13.19 8.84 3.71
N GLU A 71 -12.77 8.86 2.45
CA GLU A 71 -13.66 8.90 1.28
C GLU A 71 -13.80 7.53 0.59
N ASP A 72 -12.70 6.80 0.43
CA ASP A 72 -12.70 5.56 -0.36
C ASP A 72 -13.05 4.32 0.47
N LEU A 73 -12.69 4.28 1.77
CA LEU A 73 -13.02 3.14 2.65
C LEU A 73 -14.53 2.97 2.87
N PRO A 74 -15.34 4.02 3.17
CA PRO A 74 -16.78 3.86 3.37
C PRO A 74 -17.54 3.42 2.13
N THR A 75 -17.02 3.77 0.95
CA THR A 75 -17.62 3.44 -0.35
C THR A 75 -17.12 2.12 -0.93
N GLY A 76 -16.11 1.50 -0.31
CA GLY A 76 -15.47 0.30 -0.83
C GLY A 76 -14.59 0.53 -2.07
N LYS A 77 -14.37 1.79 -2.47
CA LYS A 77 -13.53 2.14 -3.62
C LYS A 77 -12.05 1.77 -3.41
N THR A 78 -11.59 1.82 -2.16
CA THR A 78 -10.30 1.26 -1.75
C THR A 78 -10.56 0.26 -0.63
N ASN A 79 -10.20 -1.00 -0.87
CA ASN A 79 -10.24 -2.06 0.14
C ASN A 79 -8.94 -2.03 0.96
N PHE A 80 -9.02 -2.02 2.27
CA PHE A 80 -7.85 -2.00 3.15
C PHE A 80 -7.72 -3.33 3.87
N ILE A 81 -6.70 -4.11 3.50
CA ILE A 81 -6.38 -5.37 4.16
C ILE A 81 -5.54 -5.05 5.39
N VAL A 82 -5.92 -5.53 6.56
CA VAL A 82 -5.22 -5.25 7.82
C VAL A 82 -4.75 -6.53 8.50
N ILE A 83 -3.59 -6.46 9.16
CA ILE A 83 -3.12 -7.46 10.13
C ILE A 83 -3.36 -6.90 11.53
N ARG A 84 -3.97 -7.70 12.39
CA ARG A 84 -4.25 -7.40 13.79
C ARG A 84 -3.45 -8.27 14.73
N HIS A 85 -3.11 -7.68 15.87
CA HIS A 85 -2.64 -8.39 17.06
C HIS A 85 -3.50 -7.93 18.24
N GLY A 86 -4.47 -8.76 18.63
CA GLY A 86 -5.59 -8.33 19.48
C GLY A 86 -6.42 -7.23 18.82
N ALA A 87 -6.78 -6.18 19.57
CA ALA A 87 -7.56 -5.05 19.05
C ALA A 87 -6.76 -4.10 18.13
N ARG A 88 -5.43 -4.22 18.08
CA ARG A 88 -4.55 -3.28 17.40
C ARG A 88 -4.31 -3.66 15.94
N ILE A 89 -4.42 -2.70 15.03
CA ILE A 89 -3.92 -2.81 13.66
C ILE A 89 -2.39 -2.63 13.68
N ILE A 90 -1.66 -3.64 13.20
CA ILE A 90 -0.18 -3.67 13.20
C ILE A 90 0.44 -3.66 11.80
N GLY A 91 -0.39 -3.86 10.78
CA GLY A 91 -0.03 -3.68 9.38
C GLY A 91 -1.27 -3.47 8.54
N ALA A 92 -1.12 -2.81 7.39
CA ALA A 92 -2.19 -2.51 6.47
C ALA A 92 -1.69 -2.41 5.03
N SER A 93 -2.58 -2.66 4.07
CA SER A 93 -2.38 -2.33 2.67
C SER A 93 -3.71 -1.93 2.03
N GLY A 94 -3.81 -0.70 1.54
CA GLY A 94 -4.95 -0.22 0.75
C GLY A 94 -4.77 -0.55 -0.72
N ILE A 95 -5.74 -1.24 -1.30
CA ILE A 95 -5.76 -1.67 -2.71
C ILE A 95 -7.01 -1.16 -3.45
N ARG A 96 -6.83 -0.81 -4.72
CA ARG A 96 -7.90 -0.53 -5.69
C ARG A 96 -8.00 -1.68 -6.68
N GLU A 97 -9.19 -2.25 -6.77
CA GLU A 97 -9.53 -3.40 -7.62
C GLU A 97 -9.95 -2.99 -9.04
N ASN A 98 -9.82 -1.72 -9.41
CA ASN A 98 -10.11 -1.25 -10.78
C ASN A 98 -8.85 -1.42 -11.64
N PRO A 99 -8.88 -2.16 -12.77
CA PRO A 99 -7.72 -2.34 -13.65
C PRO A 99 -7.25 -1.06 -14.35
N GLU A 100 -8.11 -0.04 -14.48
CA GLU A 100 -7.81 1.20 -15.20
C GLU A 100 -7.03 2.22 -14.35
N VAL A 101 -6.75 1.91 -13.08
CA VAL A 101 -6.02 2.82 -12.19
C VAL A 101 -4.52 2.73 -12.42
N SER A 102 -3.84 3.87 -12.34
CA SER A 102 -2.39 3.92 -12.48
C SER A 102 -1.64 3.36 -11.24
N ILE A 103 -2.32 3.30 -10.09
CA ILE A 103 -1.78 2.82 -8.81
C ILE A 103 -2.84 1.95 -8.13
N ASN A 104 -2.58 0.65 -8.02
CA ASN A 104 -3.45 -0.25 -7.27
C ASN A 104 -3.17 -0.14 -5.77
N PHE A 105 -1.91 -0.09 -5.35
CA PHE A 105 -1.51 -0.02 -3.95
C PHE A 105 -1.51 1.42 -3.42
N VAL A 106 -2.68 1.90 -3.00
CA VAL A 106 -2.92 3.29 -2.56
C VAL A 106 -2.01 3.69 -1.40
N THR A 107 -1.75 2.80 -0.45
CA THR A 107 -0.84 3.06 0.69
C THR A 107 0.55 2.47 0.48
N GLY A 108 0.70 1.49 -0.40
CA GLY A 108 1.76 0.49 -0.34
C GLY A 108 1.49 -0.56 0.74
N VAL A 109 2.53 -1.30 1.14
CA VAL A 109 2.47 -2.22 2.29
C VAL A 109 3.07 -1.56 3.52
N CYS A 110 2.25 -1.42 4.56
CA CYS A 110 2.58 -0.73 5.79
C CYS A 110 2.65 -1.73 6.94
N VAL A 111 3.78 -1.81 7.64
CA VAL A 111 3.91 -2.61 8.87
C VAL A 111 4.59 -1.76 9.93
N LEU A 112 4.03 -1.77 11.14
CA LEU A 112 4.61 -1.08 12.29
C LEU A 112 6.02 -1.58 12.57
N ASN A 113 6.92 -0.65 12.89
CA ASN A 113 8.35 -0.93 13.00
C ASN A 113 8.68 -2.08 13.96
N GLU A 114 8.01 -2.13 15.12
CA GLU A 114 8.20 -3.18 16.12
C GLU A 114 7.75 -4.59 15.66
N TYR A 115 6.99 -4.68 14.56
CA TYR A 115 6.50 -5.92 13.94
C TYR A 115 7.19 -6.26 12.61
N ARG A 116 8.15 -5.45 12.14
CA ARG A 116 8.92 -5.72 10.91
C ARG A 116 9.86 -6.91 11.09
N CYS A 117 10.36 -7.43 9.96
CA CYS A 117 11.27 -8.58 9.89
C CYS A 117 10.67 -9.90 10.42
N ARG A 118 9.33 -10.03 10.41
CA ARG A 118 8.57 -11.23 10.84
C ARG A 118 7.67 -11.81 9.75
N GLY A 119 8.01 -11.57 8.48
CA GLY A 119 7.21 -12.04 7.33
C GLY A 119 5.91 -11.26 7.05
N LEU A 120 5.41 -10.44 7.97
CA LEU A 120 4.11 -9.74 7.84
C LEU A 120 3.96 -8.89 6.57
N GLY A 121 5.01 -8.17 6.16
CA GLY A 121 4.97 -7.39 4.92
C GLY A 121 4.90 -8.27 3.68
N THR A 122 5.59 -9.42 3.69
CA THR A 122 5.52 -10.41 2.62
C THR A 122 4.14 -11.06 2.55
N PHE A 123 3.55 -11.37 3.70
CA PHE A 123 2.17 -11.84 3.79
C PHE A 123 1.18 -10.81 3.23
N LEU A 124 1.22 -9.55 3.70
CA LEU A 124 0.33 -8.49 3.22
C LEU A 124 0.48 -8.26 1.72
N LEU A 125 1.70 -8.26 1.18
CA LEU A 125 1.91 -8.12 -0.26
C LEU A 125 1.24 -9.26 -1.02
N HIS A 126 1.47 -10.51 -0.60
CA HIS A 126 0.87 -11.67 -1.27
C HIS A 126 -0.66 -11.63 -1.22
N GLU A 127 -1.23 -11.38 -0.04
CA GLU A 127 -2.68 -11.33 0.16
C GLU A 127 -3.31 -10.20 -0.66
N SER A 128 -2.67 -9.02 -0.73
CA SER A 128 -3.10 -7.94 -1.61
C SER A 128 -3.08 -8.34 -3.10
N LEU A 129 -2.00 -8.96 -3.57
CA LEU A 129 -1.90 -9.41 -4.96
C LEU A 129 -2.91 -10.51 -5.28
N ARG A 130 -3.14 -11.44 -4.35
CA ARG A 130 -4.13 -12.51 -4.47
C ARG A 130 -5.54 -11.93 -4.60
N GLN A 131 -5.90 -10.96 -3.76
CA GLN A 131 -7.21 -10.31 -3.87
C GLN A 131 -7.39 -9.59 -5.20
N LEU A 132 -6.36 -8.90 -5.71
CA LEU A 132 -6.43 -8.28 -7.04
C LEU A 132 -6.56 -9.32 -8.16
N HIS A 133 -5.83 -10.44 -8.07
CA HIS A 133 -5.94 -11.56 -9.01
C HIS A 133 -7.36 -12.16 -9.01
N ASP A 134 -7.93 -12.41 -7.83
CA ASP A 134 -9.26 -13.00 -7.68
C ASP A 134 -10.37 -12.08 -8.21
N LYS A 135 -10.08 -10.79 -8.37
CA LYS A 135 -10.93 -9.79 -9.02
C LYS A 135 -10.74 -9.71 -10.53
N GLY A 136 -9.89 -10.57 -11.09
CA GLY A 136 -9.65 -10.69 -12.52
C GLY A 136 -8.57 -9.77 -13.08
N LEU A 137 -7.79 -9.08 -12.23
CA LEU A 137 -6.71 -8.23 -12.71
C LEU A 137 -5.56 -9.11 -13.21
N LYS A 138 -4.94 -8.68 -14.30
CA LYS A 138 -3.73 -9.32 -14.86
C LYS A 138 -2.45 -8.71 -14.34
N THR A 139 -2.49 -7.44 -13.95
CA THR A 139 -1.33 -6.70 -13.43
C THR A 139 -1.72 -5.89 -12.21
N ALA A 140 -0.74 -5.63 -11.34
CA ALA A 140 -0.88 -4.70 -10.23
C ALA A 140 0.32 -3.76 -10.16
N HIS A 141 0.09 -2.53 -9.70
CA HIS A 141 1.09 -1.48 -9.66
C HIS A 141 1.16 -0.80 -8.28
N VAL A 142 2.39 -0.52 -7.82
CA VAL A 142 2.66 0.39 -6.72
C VAL A 142 3.69 1.42 -7.15
N ILE A 143 3.53 2.66 -6.69
CA ILE A 143 4.56 3.69 -6.81
C ILE A 143 5.10 4.02 -5.44
N THR A 144 6.42 4.08 -5.35
CA THR A 144 7.14 4.39 -4.14
C THR A 144 8.38 5.23 -4.46
N LYS A 145 9.06 5.68 -3.41
CA LYS A 145 10.36 6.32 -3.55
C LYS A 145 11.48 5.29 -3.48
N LYS A 146 12.53 5.51 -4.28
CA LYS A 146 13.79 4.78 -4.17
C LYS A 146 14.36 4.93 -2.77
N GLY A 147 14.82 3.82 -2.18
CA GLY A 147 15.41 3.82 -0.84
C GLY A 147 14.44 3.51 0.30
N VAL A 148 13.14 3.39 0.04
CA VAL A 148 12.16 2.87 1.01
C VAL A 148 12.47 1.40 1.31
N THR A 149 12.29 0.95 2.55
CA THR A 149 12.58 -0.45 2.92
C THR A 149 11.81 -1.46 2.06
N ALA A 150 10.51 -1.19 1.83
CA ALA A 150 9.67 -2.02 0.99
C ALA A 150 10.15 -2.05 -0.48
N GLU A 151 10.63 -0.92 -0.99
CA GLU A 151 11.19 -0.83 -2.35
C GLU A 151 12.37 -1.79 -2.54
N ARG A 152 13.28 -1.84 -1.56
CA ARG A 152 14.50 -2.66 -1.67
C ARG A 152 14.27 -4.15 -1.45
N PHE A 153 13.39 -4.52 -0.51
CA PHE A 153 13.35 -5.88 0.02
C PHE A 153 12.00 -6.57 -0.11
N LEU A 154 10.92 -5.82 -0.31
CA LEU A 154 9.57 -6.36 -0.36
C LEU A 154 9.04 -6.42 -1.79
N TYR A 155 9.07 -5.30 -2.51
CA TYR A 155 8.44 -5.21 -3.83
C TYR A 155 9.10 -6.03 -4.94
N PRO A 156 10.39 -6.41 -4.89
CA PRO A 156 10.95 -7.41 -5.80
C PRO A 156 10.37 -8.83 -5.63
N LYS A 157 9.71 -9.11 -4.49
CA LYS A 157 9.12 -10.44 -4.24
C LYS A 157 7.93 -10.69 -5.17
N PHE A 158 7.61 -11.97 -5.34
CA PHE A 158 6.53 -12.44 -6.21
C PHE A 158 6.67 -11.96 -7.66
N GLY A 159 7.90 -11.76 -8.12
CA GLY A 159 8.19 -11.34 -9.49
C GLY A 159 7.97 -9.85 -9.75
N GLY A 160 7.86 -9.00 -8.72
CA GLY A 160 7.70 -7.57 -8.91
C GLY A 160 8.89 -6.95 -9.65
N LYS A 161 8.62 -6.25 -10.75
CA LYS A 161 9.63 -5.63 -11.60
C LYS A 161 9.63 -4.12 -11.44
N ALA A 162 10.80 -3.56 -11.16
CA ALA A 162 11.00 -2.12 -11.09
C ALA A 162 11.02 -1.49 -12.48
N THR A 163 10.24 -0.43 -12.68
CA THR A 163 10.22 0.38 -13.90
C THR A 163 10.15 1.87 -13.55
N THR A 164 10.40 2.71 -14.56
CA THR A 164 10.06 4.13 -14.47
C THR A 164 8.54 4.26 -14.42
N PRO A 165 7.98 5.02 -13.45
CA PRO A 165 6.54 5.25 -13.43
C PRO A 165 6.08 6.09 -14.63
N PRO A 166 4.86 5.89 -15.14
CA PRO A 166 4.27 6.78 -16.14
C PRO A 166 4.00 8.16 -15.52
N VAL A 167 3.98 9.19 -16.37
CA VAL A 167 3.87 10.60 -15.96
C VAL A 167 2.58 10.85 -15.16
N GLU A 168 1.49 10.21 -15.56
CA GLU A 168 0.17 10.32 -14.94
C GLU A 168 0.19 9.85 -13.49
N ALA A 169 0.94 8.79 -13.22
CA ALA A 169 1.01 8.21 -11.89
C ALA A 169 1.97 9.00 -10.98
N ILE A 170 3.02 9.61 -11.55
CA ILE A 170 3.83 10.62 -10.82
C ILE A 170 2.96 11.81 -10.44
N LYS A 171 2.13 12.32 -11.37
CA LYS A 171 1.17 13.39 -11.07
C LYS A 171 0.25 12.99 -9.91
N GLU A 172 -0.31 11.78 -9.91
CA GLU A 172 -1.13 11.30 -8.78
C GLU A 172 -0.38 11.35 -7.44
N MET A 173 0.92 11.00 -7.43
CA MET A 173 1.75 11.04 -6.22
C MET A 173 2.16 12.45 -5.78
N GLU A 174 2.18 13.42 -6.69
CA GLU A 174 2.60 14.81 -6.44
C GLU A 174 1.41 15.78 -6.28
N LEU A 175 0.20 15.36 -6.65
CA LEU A 175 -1.01 16.17 -6.55
C LEU A 175 -1.44 16.35 -5.09
N SER A 176 -1.57 17.63 -4.69
CA SER A 176 -2.22 18.00 -3.44
C SER A 176 -3.67 17.50 -3.41
N PRO A 177 -4.17 16.97 -2.28
CA PRO A 177 -5.58 16.62 -2.11
C PRO A 177 -6.55 17.77 -2.45
N SER A 178 -6.13 19.03 -2.25
CA SER A 178 -6.92 20.22 -2.60
C SER A 178 -7.13 20.42 -4.10
N ALA A 179 -6.29 19.84 -4.96
CA ALA A 179 -6.39 19.98 -6.42
C ALA A 179 -7.53 19.15 -7.03
N PHE A 180 -8.19 18.30 -6.24
CA PHE A 180 -9.33 17.49 -6.65
C PHE A 180 -10.68 18.07 -6.17
N LEU A 181 -10.68 19.20 -5.45
CA LEU A 181 -11.89 19.89 -4.97
C LEU A 181 -12.47 20.88 -6.00
N SER A 182 -11.95 20.87 -7.24
CA SER A 182 -12.37 21.77 -8.32
C SER A 182 -13.13 21.06 -9.46
N LYS A 183 -13.80 19.94 -9.18
CA LYS A 183 -14.77 19.32 -10.10
C LYS A 183 -16.05 18.94 -9.40
#